data_AF-A0A9Q5GMZ8-F1
#
_entry.id   AF-A0A9Q5GMZ8-F1
#
_cell.length_a   1.000
_cell.length_b   1.000
_cell.length_c   1.000
_cell.angle_alpha   90.00
_cell.angle_beta   90.00
_cell.angle_gamma   90.00
#
_symmetry.space_group_name_H-M   'P 1'
#
loop_
_entity.id
_entity.type
_entity.pdbx_description
1 polymer ?
#
loop_
_entity_poly.entity_id
_entity_poly.type
_entity_poly.pdbx_seq_one_letter_code
_entity_poly.pdbx_strand_id
1 'polypeptide(L)'
;MSYIDSCKGCSASVRVASEDIKEMVLSIINSRNFNIVPEGIYSKRLQQCGSCKYLDYNTTCTQCGCIVQIRALQQDKDCPHPKKSLWK
;
A
#
# COMPACT_ATOMS: atom_id res chain seq x y z
N MET A 1 -1.99 -38.69 16.25
CA MET A 1 -1.76 -37.25 15.99
C MET A 1 -1.84 -37.04 14.49
N SER A 2 -2.94 -36.49 14.00
CA SER A 2 -3.10 -36.19 12.57
C SER A 2 -2.38 -34.88 12.27
N TYR A 3 -1.29 -34.93 11.50
CA TYR A 3 -0.55 -33.75 11.06
C TYR A 3 -1.40 -33.04 10.00
N ILE A 4 -1.81 -31.79 10.25
CA ILE A 4 -2.49 -30.96 9.24
C ILE A 4 -1.41 -30.52 8.25
N ASP A 5 -1.33 -31.23 7.12
CA ASP A 5 -0.25 -31.13 6.13
C ASP A 5 -0.38 -29.93 5.17
N SER A 6 -1.28 -28.98 5.44
CA SER A 6 -1.46 -27.83 4.53
C SER A 6 -2.00 -26.60 5.25
N CYS A 7 -1.10 -25.86 5.89
CA CYS A 7 -1.39 -24.48 6.24
C CYS A 7 -1.60 -23.69 4.95
N LYS A 8 -2.78 -23.07 4.78
CA LYS A 8 -3.09 -22.21 3.62
C LYS A 8 -2.08 -21.06 3.42
N GLY A 9 -1.31 -20.72 4.46
CA GLY A 9 -0.26 -19.71 4.39
C GLY A 9 1.09 -20.21 3.84
N CYS A 10 1.39 -21.52 3.91
CA CYS A 10 2.69 -22.06 3.49
C CYS A 10 2.86 -22.10 1.96
N SER A 11 1.77 -22.12 1.20
CA SER A 11 1.77 -22.11 -0.26
C SER A 11 1.28 -20.80 -0.89
N ALA A 12 0.79 -19.85 -0.08
CA ALA A 12 0.28 -18.59 -0.59
C ALA A 12 1.40 -17.58 -0.83
N SER A 13 1.36 -16.89 -1.97
CA SER A 13 2.21 -15.73 -2.24
C SER A 13 1.58 -14.48 -1.66
N VAL A 14 2.37 -13.69 -0.93
CA VAL A 14 1.98 -12.36 -0.43
C VAL A 14 2.32 -11.23 -1.41
N ARG A 15 2.93 -11.56 -2.56
CA ARG A 15 3.33 -10.58 -3.57
C ARG A 15 2.17 -10.29 -4.50
N VAL A 16 1.79 -9.02 -4.57
CA VAL A 16 0.79 -8.51 -5.52
C VAL A 16 1.50 -8.00 -6.77
N ALA A 17 1.02 -8.36 -7.96
CA ALA A 17 1.60 -7.87 -9.20
C ALA A 17 1.36 -6.36 -9.36
N SER A 18 2.26 -5.69 -10.08
CA SER A 18 2.14 -4.23 -10.27
C SER A 18 0.90 -3.86 -11.08
N GLU A 19 0.46 -4.76 -11.97
CA GLU A 19 -0.74 -4.60 -12.79
C GLU A 19 -2.00 -4.63 -11.92
N ASP A 20 -2.12 -5.60 -11.00
CA ASP A 20 -3.25 -5.70 -10.08
C ASP A 20 -3.37 -4.46 -9.19
N ILE A 21 -2.23 -3.89 -8.76
CA ILE A 21 -2.21 -2.65 -7.97
C ILE A 21 -2.75 -1.47 -8.78
N LYS A 22 -2.39 -1.38 -10.06
CA LYS A 22 -2.93 -0.32 -10.94
C LYS A 22 -4.43 -0.44 -11.09
N GLU A 23 -4.95 -1.65 -11.30
CA GLU A 23 -6.40 -1.89 -11.38
C GLU A 23 -7.11 -1.51 -10.07
N MET A 24 -6.54 -1.84 -8.91
CA MET A 24 -7.08 -1.41 -7.62
C MET A 24 -7.10 0.12 -7.47
N VAL A 25 -6.02 0.80 -7.87
CA VAL A 25 -5.94 2.27 -7.87
C VAL A 25 -7.01 2.88 -8.77
N LEU A 26 -7.17 2.38 -10.00
CA LEU A 26 -8.18 2.84 -10.94
C LEU A 26 -9.60 2.63 -10.41
N SER A 27 -9.85 1.47 -9.79
CA SER A 27 -11.13 1.18 -9.14
C SER A 27 -11.46 2.20 -8.05
N ILE A 28 -10.50 2.57 -7.20
CA ILE A 28 -10.69 3.58 -6.14
C ILE A 28 -11.02 4.94 -6.75
N ILE A 29 -10.24 5.39 -7.74
CA ILE A 29 -10.46 6.67 -8.44
C ILE A 29 -11.87 6.73 -9.04
N ASN A 30 -12.30 5.64 -9.67
CA ASN A 30 -13.60 5.58 -10.35
C ASN A 30 -14.79 5.41 -9.39
N SER A 31 -14.58 4.84 -8.20
CA SER A 31 -15.66 4.53 -7.26
C SER A 31 -16.34 5.76 -6.64
N ARG A 32 -15.73 6.96 -6.71
CA ARG A 32 -16.19 8.23 -6.10
C ARG A 32 -16.52 8.19 -4.60
N ASN A 33 -16.31 7.05 -3.94
CA ASN A 33 -16.57 6.84 -2.52
C ASN A 33 -15.40 7.26 -1.63
N PHE A 34 -14.26 7.63 -2.22
CA PHE A 34 -13.06 8.03 -1.52
C PHE A 34 -12.70 9.47 -1.86
N ASN A 35 -12.36 10.24 -0.84
CA ASN A 35 -11.65 11.50 -1.04
C ASN A 35 -10.22 11.17 -1.46
N ILE A 36 -9.86 11.53 -2.69
CA ILE A 36 -8.52 11.32 -3.22
C ILE A 36 -7.74 12.63 -3.26
N VAL A 37 -6.44 12.55 -3.02
CA VAL A 37 -5.57 13.72 -3.13
C VAL A 37 -5.31 14.09 -4.59
N PRO A 38 -4.98 15.36 -4.88
CA PRO A 38 -4.51 15.76 -6.22
C PRO A 38 -3.26 14.98 -6.63
N GLU A 39 -3.08 14.78 -7.94
CA GLU A 39 -1.96 14.03 -8.52
C GLU A 39 -0.59 14.51 -8.01
N GLY A 40 -0.38 15.82 -7.90
CA GLY A 40 0.89 16.36 -7.40
C GLY A 40 1.19 15.98 -5.95
N ILE A 41 0.16 15.85 -5.10
CA ILE A 41 0.32 15.37 -3.72
C ILE A 41 0.55 13.86 -3.73
N TYR A 42 -0.18 13.12 -4.54
CA TYR A 42 -0.01 11.67 -4.69
C TYR A 42 1.43 11.31 -5.11
N SER A 43 1.95 11.94 -6.16
CA SER A 43 3.31 11.73 -6.65
C SER A 43 4.37 12.06 -5.58
N LYS A 44 4.20 13.16 -4.83
CA LYS A 44 5.09 13.50 -3.70
C LYS A 44 5.06 12.42 -2.61
N ARG A 45 3.87 11.96 -2.22
CA ARG A 45 3.71 10.91 -1.20
C ARG A 45 4.41 9.60 -1.63
N LEU A 46 4.27 9.21 -2.90
CA LEU A 46 4.94 8.02 -3.45
C LEU A 46 6.46 8.18 -3.50
N GLN A 47 6.96 9.35 -3.89
CA GLN A 47 8.40 9.64 -3.88
C GLN A 47 8.99 9.47 -2.48
N GLN A 48 8.30 9.95 -1.44
CA GLN A 48 8.71 9.77 -0.05
C GLN A 48 8.66 8.30 0.39
N CYS A 49 7.70 7.52 -0.11
CA CYS A 49 7.68 6.07 0.13
C CYS A 49 8.85 5.36 -0.55
N GLY A 50 9.21 5.76 -1.78
CA GLY A 50 10.30 5.14 -2.55
C GLY A 50 11.68 5.24 -1.90
N SER A 51 11.91 6.23 -1.04
CA SER A 51 13.13 6.39 -0.25
C SER A 51 13.01 5.87 1.20
N CYS A 52 11.84 5.33 1.58
CA CYS A 52 11.56 4.92 2.94
C CYS A 52 12.08 3.50 3.22
N LYS A 53 12.88 3.36 4.28
CA LYS A 53 13.42 2.06 4.74
C LYS A 53 12.36 1.02 5.13
N TYR A 54 11.10 1.43 5.27
CA TYR A 54 9.97 0.57 5.62
C TYR A 54 9.12 0.18 4.41
N LEU A 55 9.53 0.55 3.19
CA LEU A 55 8.89 0.07 1.97
C LEU A 55 9.48 -1.29 1.61
N ASP A 56 8.62 -2.30 1.53
CA ASP A 56 8.98 -3.65 1.09
C ASP A 56 8.30 -3.97 -0.25
N TYR A 57 8.96 -4.78 -1.07
CA TYR A 57 8.52 -5.15 -2.41
C TYR A 57 8.13 -3.97 -3.33
N ASN A 58 8.67 -2.77 -3.09
CA ASN A 58 8.32 -1.52 -3.78
C ASN A 58 6.83 -1.12 -3.73
N THR A 59 6.04 -1.77 -2.87
CA THR A 59 4.58 -1.64 -2.87
C THR A 59 4.00 -1.60 -1.47
N THR A 60 4.59 -2.26 -0.49
CA THR A 60 3.95 -2.50 0.82
C THR A 60 4.69 -1.77 1.93
N CYS A 61 3.98 -0.98 2.74
CA CYS A 61 4.57 -0.37 3.93
C CYS A 61 4.59 -1.36 5.09
N THR A 62 5.76 -1.70 5.62
CA THR A 62 5.89 -2.66 6.74
C THR A 62 5.42 -2.10 8.09
N GLN A 63 5.16 -0.79 8.20
CA GLN A 63 4.62 -0.19 9.42
C GLN A 63 3.10 -0.36 9.56
N CYS A 64 2.36 -0.49 8.45
CA CYS A 64 0.91 -0.65 8.49
C CYS A 64 0.36 -1.82 7.66
N GLY A 65 1.21 -2.47 6.85
CA GLY A 65 0.81 -3.53 5.93
C GLY A 65 0.03 -3.07 4.69
N CYS A 66 -0.18 -1.76 4.48
CA CYS A 66 -0.93 -1.28 3.32
C CYS A 66 -0.06 -1.15 2.07
N ILE A 67 -0.68 -1.37 0.91
CA ILE A 67 -0.12 -0.97 -0.39
C ILE A 67 -0.01 0.56 -0.44
N VAL A 68 1.18 1.10 -0.69
CA VAL A 68 1.46 2.54 -0.60
C VAL A 68 0.78 3.32 -1.71
N GLN A 69 0.61 2.74 -2.89
CA GLN A 69 -0.15 3.30 -4.03
C GLN A 69 -1.61 3.55 -3.65
N ILE A 70 -2.23 2.62 -2.93
CA ILE A 70 -3.62 2.77 -2.46
C ILE A 70 -3.68 3.78 -1.31
N ARG A 71 -2.80 3.66 -0.32
CA ARG A 71 -2.85 4.51 0.88
C ARG A 71 -2.51 5.96 0.58
N ALA A 72 -1.51 6.23 -0.27
CA ALA A 72 -1.07 7.58 -0.62
C ALA A 72 -2.13 8.34 -1.42
N LEU A 73 -2.99 7.63 -2.16
CA LEU A 73 -4.09 8.22 -2.93
C LEU A 73 -5.19 8.80 -2.03
N GLN A 74 -5.45 8.19 -0.88
CA GLN A 74 -6.54 8.60 0.01
C GLN A 74 -6.19 9.88 0.79
N GLN A 75 -7.04 10.89 0.71
CA GLN A 75 -6.87 12.17 1.40
C GLN A 75 -6.88 12.03 2.92
N ASP A 76 -7.77 11.18 3.43
CA ASP A 76 -7.98 10.97 4.86
C ASP A 76 -6.92 10.07 5.52
N LYS A 77 -5.86 9.72 4.79
CA LYS A 77 -4.75 8.89 5.28
C LYS A 77 -3.45 9.65 5.37
N ASP A 78 -2.69 9.32 6.41
CA ASP A 78 -1.35 9.81 6.67
C ASP A 78 -0.31 8.68 6.65
N CYS A 79 0.98 9.04 6.52
CA CYS A 79 2.08 8.11 6.61
C CYS A 79 2.16 7.52 8.04
N PRO A 80 2.16 6.18 8.19
CA PRO A 80 2.17 5.51 9.49
C PRO A 80 3.57 5.45 10.14
N HIS A 81 4.52 6.26 9.68
CA HIS A 81 5.89 6.21 10.15
C HIS A 81 5.95 6.52 11.67
N PRO A 82 6.67 5.72 12.48
CA PRO A 82 6.51 5.68 13.94
C PRO A 82 6.94 6.97 14.65
N LYS A 83 7.83 7.76 14.04
CA LYS A 83 8.25 9.06 14.59
C LYS A 83 7.33 10.19 14.14
N LYS A 84 7.35 10.50 12.85
CA LYS A 84 6.51 11.50 12.21
C LYS A 84 6.16 11.06 10.80
N SER A 85 5.01 11.50 10.31
CA SER A 85 4.62 11.32 8.90
C SER A 85 5.68 11.90 7.97
N LEU A 86 6.07 11.14 6.95
CA LEU A 86 6.98 11.59 5.90
C LEU A 86 6.26 12.35 4.77
N TRP A 87 4.93 12.48 4.85
CA TRP A 87 4.09 13.15 3.83
C TRP A 87 3.76 14.61 4.16
N LYS A 88 4.30 15.12 5.28
CA LYS A 88 4.10 16.49 5.77
C LYS A 88 5.22 17.41 5.34
#